data_AF-A0A1Q6QI35-F1
#
_entry.id   AF-A0A1Q6QI35-F1
#
_cell.length_a   1.000
_cell.length_b   1.000
_cell.length_c   1.000
_cell.angle_alpha   90.00
_cell.angle_beta   90.00
_cell.angle_gamma   90.00
#
_symmetry.space_group_name_H-M   'P 1'
#
loop_
_entity.id
_entity.type
_entity.pdbx_description
1 polymer ?
#
loop_
_entity_poly.entity_id
_entity_poly.type
_entity_poly.pdbx_seq_one_letter_code
_entity_poly.pdbx_strand_id
1 'polypeptide(L)'
;MIRLQPLTPEEMLILIEKLADIHAGLYEYAQIVTQQDMGDFIEIEFGRIGADVHITPREVIRDFIEVLDIVYQNPSLQVRTLLNSEQFTYARNAVQEGETDQEFAEFDL
;
A
#
# COMPACT_ATOMS: atom_id res chain seq x y z
N MET A 1 12.33 -19.64 15.80
CA MET A 1 12.36 -18.19 15.56
C MET A 1 12.16 -17.98 14.07
N ILE A 2 11.04 -17.39 13.63
CA ILE A 2 10.83 -17.03 12.22
C ILE A 2 11.28 -15.58 12.08
N ARG A 3 12.32 -15.31 11.31
CA ARG A 3 12.74 -13.94 10.98
C ARG A 3 11.89 -13.47 9.81
N LEU A 4 11.14 -12.39 9.99
CA LEU A 4 10.45 -11.72 8.90
C LEU A 4 11.51 -11.10 7.99
N GLN A 5 11.63 -11.63 6.78
CA GLN A 5 12.44 -11.02 5.74
C GLN A 5 11.62 -9.90 5.09
N PRO A 6 12.25 -8.78 4.70
CA PRO A 6 11.56 -7.78 3.89
C PRO A 6 11.13 -8.41 2.57
N LEU A 7 9.91 -8.08 2.11
CA LEU A 7 9.39 -8.54 0.82
C LEU A 7 10.31 -8.06 -0.31
N THR A 8 10.62 -8.95 -1.26
CA THR A 8 11.28 -8.53 -2.50
C THR A 8 10.28 -7.77 -3.40
N PRO A 9 10.75 -6.99 -4.39
CA PRO A 9 9.87 -6.35 -5.37
C PRO A 9 8.96 -7.36 -6.09
N GLU A 10 9.45 -8.57 -6.37
CA GLU A 10 8.66 -9.64 -7.00
C GLU A 10 7.59 -10.17 -6.05
N GLU A 11 7.90 -10.36 -4.78
CA GLU A 11 6.92 -10.76 -3.77
C GLU A 11 5.87 -9.66 -3.54
N MET A 12 6.27 -8.39 -3.64
CA MET A 12 5.35 -7.26 -3.59
C MET A 12 4.40 -7.26 -4.80
N LEU A 13 4.92 -7.53 -6.00
CA LEU A 13 4.08 -7.61 -7.20
C LEU A 13 3.01 -8.70 -7.05
N ILE A 14 3.39 -9.89 -6.60
CA ILE A 14 2.45 -10.99 -6.34
C ILE A 14 1.42 -10.61 -5.28
N LEU A 15 1.83 -9.88 -4.24
CA LEU A 15 0.91 -9.40 -3.20
C LEU A 15 -0.12 -8.43 -3.78
N ILE A 16 0.34 -7.47 -4.58
CA ILE A 16 -0.49 -6.44 -5.21
C ILE A 16 -1.48 -7.06 -6.22
N GLU A 17 -1.05 -8.02 -7.04
CA GLU A 17 -1.93 -8.79 -7.93
C GLU A 17 -3.05 -9.48 -7.15
N LYS A 18 -2.71 -10.18 -6.06
CA LYS A 18 -3.69 -10.86 -5.21
C LYS A 18 -4.66 -9.89 -4.55
N LEU A 19 -4.19 -8.71 -4.13
CA LEU A 19 -5.05 -7.69 -3.56
C LEU A 19 -6.05 -7.15 -4.59
N ALA A 20 -5.61 -6.91 -5.82
CA ALA A 20 -6.49 -6.48 -6.90
C ALA A 20 -7.55 -7.54 -7.21
N ASP A 21 -7.17 -8.82 -7.26
CA ASP A 21 -8.10 -9.92 -7.47
C ASP A 21 -9.12 -10.08 -6.31
N ILE A 22 -8.66 -9.96 -5.05
CA ILE A 22 -9.54 -9.99 -3.88
C ILE A 22 -10.54 -8.84 -3.93
N HIS A 23 -10.08 -7.63 -4.26
CA HIS A 23 -10.91 -6.45 -4.33
C HIS A 23 -11.95 -6.56 -5.47
N ALA A 24 -11.52 -6.95 -6.66
CA ALA A 24 -12.41 -7.19 -7.80
C ALA A 24 -13.46 -8.27 -7.50
N GLY A 25 -13.04 -9.36 -6.85
CA GLY A 25 -13.93 -10.45 -6.42
C GLY A 25 -14.94 -10.03 -5.34
N LEU A 26 -14.53 -9.16 -4.40
CA LEU A 26 -15.42 -8.67 -3.32
C LEU A 26 -16.52 -7.75 -3.85
N TYR A 27 -16.21 -6.93 -4.85
CA TYR A 27 -17.14 -5.96 -5.44
C TYR A 27 -17.73 -6.39 -6.80
N GLU A 28 -17.49 -7.63 -7.20
CA GLU A 28 -18.04 -8.27 -8.41
C GLU A 28 -17.79 -7.50 -9.72
N TYR A 29 -16.60 -6.89 -9.86
CA TYR A 29 -16.19 -6.18 -11.08
C TYR A 29 -15.03 -6.88 -11.80
N ALA A 30 -14.85 -6.58 -13.09
CA ALA A 30 -13.72 -7.08 -13.88
C ALA A 30 -12.47 -6.24 -13.63
N GLN A 31 -11.31 -6.90 -13.46
CA GLN A 31 -10.03 -6.25 -13.16
C GLN A 31 -9.83 -4.90 -13.89
N ILE A 32 -9.68 -3.82 -13.11
CA ILE A 32 -9.63 -2.43 -13.59
C ILE A 32 -8.21 -1.86 -13.65
N VAL A 33 -7.26 -2.51 -12.97
CA VAL A 33 -5.83 -2.15 -12.99
C VAL A 33 -5.06 -3.16 -13.83
N THR A 34 -4.17 -2.67 -14.70
CA THR A 34 -3.31 -3.55 -15.50
C THR A 34 -2.05 -3.96 -14.72
N GLN A 35 -1.36 -5.01 -15.14
CA GLN A 35 -0.04 -5.35 -14.57
C GLN A 35 0.96 -4.20 -14.69
N GLN A 36 0.86 -3.38 -15.75
CA GLN A 36 1.71 -2.20 -15.89
C GLN A 36 1.41 -1.16 -14.80
N ASP A 37 0.13 -0.92 -14.49
CA ASP A 37 -0.25 0.01 -13.42
C ASP A 37 0.24 -0.47 -12.04
N MET A 38 0.22 -1.79 -11.79
CA MET A 38 0.76 -2.39 -10.57
C MET A 38 2.28 -2.22 -10.47
N GLY A 39 3.00 -2.40 -11.58
CA GLY A 39 4.43 -2.16 -11.66
C GLY A 39 4.79 -0.69 -11.41
N ASP A 40 4.10 0.23 -12.09
CA ASP A 40 4.25 1.67 -11.90
C ASP A 40 4.01 2.07 -10.44
N PHE A 41 2.97 1.52 -9.79
CA PHE A 41 2.70 1.75 -8.36
C PHE A 41 3.87 1.29 -7.48
N ILE A 42 4.37 0.07 -7.68
CA ILE A 42 5.48 -0.49 -6.88
C ILE A 42 6.76 0.34 -7.07
N GLU A 43 7.11 0.73 -8.30
CA GLU A 43 8.27 1.58 -8.56
C GLU A 43 8.18 2.91 -7.82
N ILE A 44 6.99 3.52 -7.81
CA ILE A 44 6.72 4.77 -7.11
C ILE A 44 6.85 4.59 -5.58
N GLU A 45 6.29 3.52 -5.01
CA GLU A 45 6.41 3.20 -3.58
C GLU A 45 7.87 2.93 -3.16
N PHE A 46 8.61 2.15 -3.94
CA PHE A 46 10.01 1.85 -3.65
C PHE A 46 10.93 3.06 -3.86
N GLY A 47 10.61 3.94 -4.80
CA GLY A 47 11.30 5.22 -4.96
C GLY A 47 11.18 6.11 -3.71
N ARG A 48 10.05 6.02 -2.99
CA ARG A 48 9.86 6.73 -1.71
C ARG A 48 10.61 6.11 -0.54
N ILE A 49 10.81 4.78 -0.53
CA ILE A 49 11.59 4.10 0.52
C ILE A 49 13.01 4.67 0.63
N GLY A 50 13.58 5.14 -0.49
CA GLY A 50 14.90 5.78 -0.52
C GLY A 50 14.93 7.25 -0.07
N ALA A 51 13.78 7.90 0.12
CA ALA A 51 13.64 9.36 0.29
C ALA A 51 13.31 9.80 1.73
N ASP A 52 14.01 9.26 2.73
CA ASP A 52 13.87 9.58 4.18
C ASP A 52 12.56 9.13 4.87
N VAL A 53 11.75 8.26 4.25
CA VAL A 53 10.53 7.71 4.87
C VAL A 53 10.62 6.18 4.99
N HIS A 54 10.51 5.65 6.21
CA HIS A 54 10.36 4.22 6.44
C HIS A 54 8.97 3.76 5.99
N ILE A 55 8.80 3.44 4.70
CA ILE A 55 7.56 2.81 4.22
C ILE A 55 7.57 1.34 4.61
N THR A 56 6.49 0.91 5.25
CA THR A 56 6.27 -0.45 5.71
C THR A 56 5.35 -1.21 4.75
N PRO A 57 5.44 -2.56 4.66
CA PRO A 57 4.51 -3.34 3.83
C PRO A 57 3.03 -3.03 4.09
N ARG A 58 2.67 -2.72 5.35
CA ARG A 58 1.31 -2.33 5.74
C ARG A 58 0.83 -1.05 5.05
N GLU A 59 1.73 -0.10 4.84
CA GLU A 59 1.41 1.16 4.16
C GLU A 59 1.22 0.94 2.66
N VAL A 60 2.12 0.17 2.04
CA VAL A 60 1.99 -0.20 0.62
C VAL A 60 0.65 -0.89 0.35
N ILE A 61 0.22 -1.81 1.22
CA ILE A 61 -1.09 -2.47 1.09
C ILE A 61 -2.24 -1.48 1.21
N ARG A 62 -2.18 -0.56 2.20
CA ARG A 62 -3.23 0.45 2.41
C ARG A 62 -3.35 1.36 1.18
N ASP A 63 -2.23 1.90 0.74
CA ASP A 63 -2.19 2.88 -0.35
C ASP A 63 -2.67 2.22 -1.66
N PHE A 64 -2.33 0.95 -1.87
CA PHE A 64 -2.85 0.21 -3.03
C PHE A 64 -4.37 0.00 -2.99
N ILE A 65 -4.93 -0.36 -1.82
CA ILE A 65 -6.39 -0.50 -1.67
C ILE A 65 -7.09 0.84 -1.93
N GLU A 66 -6.52 1.95 -1.46
CA GLU A 66 -7.07 3.28 -1.69
C GLU A 66 -7.05 3.66 -3.18
N VAL A 67 -5.99 3.29 -3.92
CA VAL A 67 -5.96 3.41 -5.39
C VAL A 67 -7.10 2.61 -6.03
N LEU A 68 -7.31 1.35 -5.62
CA LEU A 68 -8.38 0.51 -6.16
C LEU A 68 -9.76 1.10 -5.88
N ASP A 69 -10.01 1.59 -4.67
CA ASP A 69 -11.26 2.24 -4.27
C ASP A 69 -11.55 3.48 -5.12
N ILE A 70 -10.54 4.34 -5.34
CA ILE A 70 -10.70 5.57 -6.14
C ILE A 70 -11.02 5.24 -7.59
N VAL A 71 -10.28 4.30 -8.20
CA VAL A 71 -10.47 3.92 -9.61
C VAL A 71 -11.82 3.21 -9.79
N TYR A 72 -12.22 2.38 -8.83
CA TYR A 72 -13.53 1.75 -8.81
C TYR A 72 -14.67 2.77 -8.77
N GLN A 73 -14.54 3.81 -7.92
CA GLN A 73 -15.53 4.90 -7.83
C GLN A 73 -15.51 5.82 -9.05
N ASN A 74 -14.38 5.92 -9.76
CA ASN A 74 -14.19 6.84 -10.90
C ASN A 74 -13.65 6.09 -12.12
N PRO A 75 -14.47 5.30 -12.85
CA PRO A 75 -13.99 4.45 -13.94
C PRO A 75 -13.34 5.19 -15.12
N SER A 76 -13.60 6.50 -15.25
CA SER A 76 -12.98 7.36 -16.27
C SER A 76 -11.57 7.83 -15.89
N LEU A 77 -11.16 7.63 -14.64
CA LEU A 77 -9.85 8.01 -14.14
C LEU A 77 -8.80 6.99 -14.60
N GLN A 78 -7.72 7.49 -15.20
CA GLN A 78 -6.57 6.64 -15.50
C GLN A 78 -5.72 6.48 -14.24
N VAL A 79 -5.43 5.23 -13.88
CA VAL A 79 -4.62 4.86 -12.70
C VAL A 79 -3.30 5.63 -12.70
N ARG A 80 -2.62 5.67 -13.84
CA ARG A 80 -1.37 6.40 -14.02
C ARG A 80 -1.49 7.90 -13.73
N THR A 81 -2.63 8.52 -14.04
CA THR A 81 -2.87 9.93 -13.71
C THR A 81 -3.03 10.12 -12.20
N LEU A 82 -3.71 9.19 -11.53
CA LEU A 82 -3.85 9.21 -10.07
C LEU A 82 -2.48 9.08 -9.38
N LEU A 83 -1.67 8.11 -9.80
CA LEU A 83 -0.35 7.82 -9.21
C LEU A 83 0.63 9.01 -9.31
N ASN A 84 0.50 9.82 -10.37
CA ASN A 84 1.32 11.01 -10.62
C ASN A 84 0.68 12.32 -10.11
N SER A 85 -0.53 12.27 -9.54
CA SER A 85 -1.24 13.46 -9.06
C SER A 85 -0.80 13.85 -7.64
N GLU A 86 -0.71 15.15 -7.36
CA GLU A 86 -0.52 15.66 -6.00
C GLU A 86 -1.72 15.36 -5.08
N GLN A 87 -2.84 14.94 -5.67
CA GLN A 87 -4.09 14.66 -4.99
C GLN A 87 -4.06 13.32 -4.24
N PHE A 88 -3.21 12.38 -4.67
CA PHE A 88 -2.92 11.16 -3.93
C PHE A 88 -1.79 11.44 -2.94
N THR A 89 -2.15 11.97 -1.78
CA THR A 89 -1.21 12.11 -0.65
C THR A 89 -1.04 10.73 -0.03
N TYR A 90 -0.07 9.96 -0.52
CA TYR A 90 0.38 8.72 0.10
C TYR A 90 0.61 8.94 1.59
N ALA A 91 0.23 7.96 2.41
CA ALA A 91 0.21 8.13 3.85
C ALA A 91 1.61 8.50 4.37
N ARG A 92 1.80 9.75 4.79
CA ARG A 92 2.91 10.07 5.70
C ARG A 92 2.58 9.39 7.02
N ASN A 93 3.48 8.55 7.52
CA ASN A 93 3.44 7.96 8.85
C ASN A 93 2.89 8.98 9.88
N ALA A 94 1.67 8.78 10.35
CA ALA A 94 1.15 9.48 11.55
C ALA A 94 1.75 8.88 12.85
N VAL A 95 2.67 7.92 12.74
CA VAL A 95 3.24 7.16 13.87
C VAL A 95 4.64 7.65 14.26
N GLN A 96 5.05 8.85 13.84
CA GLN A 96 6.12 9.59 14.52
C GLN A 96 5.57 10.88 15.11
N GLU A 97 4.77 10.71 16.16
CA GLU A 97 4.76 11.52 17.39
C GLU A 97 3.77 10.86 18.37
N GLY A 98 4.21 9.73 18.92
CA GLY A 98 3.56 9.05 20.04
C GLY A 98 4.65 8.58 20.98
N GLU A 99 5.28 9.51 21.68
CA GLU A 99 5.90 9.18 22.95
C GLU A 99 4.85 8.52 23.84
N THR A 100 5.21 7.36 24.42
CA THR A 100 4.51 6.61 25.47
C THR A 100 3.17 5.98 25.05
N ASP A 101 2.93 4.69 25.31
CA ASP A 101 2.91 4.17 26.66
C ASP A 101 3.69 2.88 26.89
N GLN A 102 4.64 2.99 27.82
CA GLN A 102 5.19 1.88 28.62
C GLN A 102 4.13 1.27 29.56
N GLU A 103 2.84 1.59 29.40
CA GLU A 103 1.73 1.17 30.28
C GLU A 103 1.35 -0.32 30.14
N PHE A 104 1.96 -1.07 29.21
CA PHE A 104 1.78 -2.53 29.08
C PHE A 104 2.88 -3.35 29.76
N ALA A 105 3.81 -2.73 30.51
CA ALA A 105 4.98 -3.41 31.05
C ALA A 105 4.79 -4.11 32.41
N GLU A 106 3.62 -4.05 33.06
CA GLU A 106 3.45 -4.67 34.38
C GLU A 106 2.11 -5.43 34.49
N PHE A 107 2.17 -6.75 34.33
CA PHE A 107 1.21 -7.65 34.97
C PHE A 107 1.98 -8.39 36.06
N ASP A 108 1.84 -7.96 37.30
CA ASP A 108 2.24 -8.75 38.45
C ASP A 108 1.32 -9.97 38.61
N LEU A 109 1.95 -11.12 38.89
CA LEU A 109 1.34 -12.44 39.08
C LEU A 109 0.89 -12.66 40.52
#